data_AF-A0A382I927-F1
#
_entry.id   AF-A0A382I927-F1
#
_cell.length_a   1.000
_cell.length_b   1.000
_cell.length_c   1.000
_cell.angle_alpha   90.00
_cell.angle_beta   90.00
_cell.angle_gamma   90.00
#
_symmetry.space_group_name_H-M   'P 1'
#
loop_
_entity.id
_entity.type
_entity.pdbx_description
1 polymer ?
#
loop_
_entity_poly.entity_id
_entity_poly.type
_entity_poly.pdbx_seq_one_letter_code
_entity_poly.pdbx_strand_id
1 'polypeptide(L)'
;MAKEKPGEFPFTRGIYKEMYKKRLWTMRQYAGFTSAVETNERFKYLLKNGMTGLSVAFDLPTQIGYDSDDPMADGEVGKVGVPISSIHDMENLFHQIPLADVSVSMTINATAPIILANYIVTAEHQNIAIKNLRGTIQNDILKEYIARGTYIFPPNPSLRLVTDVIEFCSNHVPKWNTISISGYHIRESGSTAAQELAFTFANAITYVETAQKRGLDLEKFGQRLSFFFNAHNDFLIEISKFRAARTLWANIMKNRFGVTNEKVLRCRFHTQTGGSTLTAQQIDNNVVRTTIQAMSAVLGGTQSLHTNSKDEALSLPTDESANLALRTQQIIAHESGIPNHPDPFGGSYVV
;
A
#
# COMPACT_ATOMS: atom_id res chain seq x y z
N MET A 1 10.87 29.15 18.33
CA MET A 1 9.75 28.45 17.67
C MET A 1 9.38 27.24 18.51
N ALA A 2 8.09 26.97 18.74
CA ALA A 2 7.69 25.78 19.48
C ALA A 2 8.21 24.52 18.76
N LYS A 3 8.83 23.60 19.48
CA LYS A 3 9.39 22.38 18.90
C LYS A 3 8.22 21.52 18.39
N GLU A 4 8.19 21.21 17.10
CA GLU A 4 7.18 20.33 16.50
C GLU A 4 7.12 18.99 17.26
N LYS A 5 5.90 18.45 17.41
CA LYS A 5 5.63 17.20 18.11
C LYS A 5 4.93 16.19 17.21
N PRO A 6 5.18 14.88 17.40
CA PRO A 6 4.44 13.83 16.71
C PRO A 6 2.95 13.92 17.06
N GLY A 7 2.09 13.65 16.07
CA GLY A 7 0.64 13.70 16.22
C GLY A 7 0.02 15.10 16.20
N GLU A 8 0.81 16.15 15.95
CA GLU A 8 0.34 17.53 15.80
C GLU A 8 0.62 18.05 14.39
N PHE A 9 -0.24 18.92 13.86
CA PHE A 9 -0.03 19.56 12.56
C PHE A 9 1.34 20.27 12.51
N PRO A 10 2.13 20.16 11.41
CA PRO A 10 1.81 19.53 10.13
C PRO A 10 2.22 18.06 10.03
N PHE A 11 2.33 17.37 11.15
CA PHE A 11 2.62 15.93 11.28
C PHE A 11 3.99 15.49 10.74
N THR A 12 4.93 16.42 10.57
CA THR A 12 6.32 16.16 10.12
C THR A 12 6.93 14.99 10.90
N ARG A 13 6.76 15.00 12.23
CA ARG A 13 7.35 14.04 13.17
C ARG A 13 6.55 12.72 13.36
N GLY A 14 5.51 12.52 12.55
CA GLY A 14 4.62 11.37 12.62
C GLY A 14 3.17 11.76 12.89
N ILE A 15 2.24 10.92 12.42
CA ILE A 15 0.79 11.19 12.46
C ILE A 15 0.12 10.84 13.80
N TYR A 16 0.82 10.16 14.70
CA TYR A 16 0.33 9.77 16.03
C TYR A 16 1.35 10.16 17.09
N LYS A 17 0.88 10.60 18.27
CA LYS A 17 1.76 11.08 19.37
C LYS A 17 2.81 10.06 19.79
N GLU A 18 2.41 8.80 19.92
CA GLU A 18 3.27 7.72 20.41
C GLU A 18 3.84 6.83 19.30
N MET A 19 3.41 7.02 18.03
CA MET A 19 3.78 6.18 16.89
C MET A 19 3.90 4.69 17.27
N TYR A 20 5.08 4.10 17.08
CA TYR A 20 5.33 2.68 17.26
C TYR A 20 5.45 2.24 18.71
N LYS A 21 5.66 3.17 19.65
CA LYS A 21 5.63 2.87 21.09
C LYS A 21 4.24 2.35 21.50
N LYS A 22 3.19 2.84 20.85
CA LYS A 22 1.82 2.37 21.06
C LYS A 22 1.45 1.19 20.16
N ARG A 23 1.81 1.27 18.87
CA ARG A 23 1.47 0.22 17.89
C ARG A 23 2.46 0.22 16.75
N LEU A 24 3.11 -0.93 16.53
CA LEU A 24 3.99 -1.17 15.39
C LEU A 24 3.27 -0.95 14.05
N TRP A 25 4.05 -0.70 12.99
CA TRP A 25 3.52 -0.72 11.62
C TRP A 25 2.97 -2.12 11.30
N THR A 26 2.07 -2.19 10.31
CA THR A 26 1.62 -3.49 9.81
C THR A 26 2.71 -4.11 8.95
N MET A 27 3.25 -5.25 9.39
CA MET A 27 4.13 -6.09 8.58
C MET A 27 3.28 -6.78 7.53
N ARG A 28 3.39 -6.31 6.29
CA ARG A 28 2.47 -6.66 5.20
C ARG A 28 3.29 -7.11 3.99
N GLN A 29 3.54 -8.41 3.91
CA GLN A 29 4.19 -8.99 2.75
C GLN A 29 3.19 -9.11 1.59
N TYR A 30 3.68 -8.84 0.40
CA TYR A 30 2.97 -8.94 -0.86
C TYR A 30 3.16 -10.35 -1.36
N ALA A 31 2.05 -11.07 -1.58
CA ALA A 31 2.06 -12.46 -1.98
C ALA A 31 0.86 -12.76 -2.88
N GLY A 32 1.07 -13.71 -3.78
CA GLY A 32 0.11 -14.15 -4.79
C GLY A 32 0.87 -14.66 -5.99
N PHE A 33 0.70 -15.93 -6.34
CA PHE A 33 1.17 -16.56 -7.58
C PHE A 33 0.58 -17.96 -7.73
N THR A 34 0.70 -18.51 -8.94
CA THR A 34 0.11 -19.77 -9.38
C THR A 34 -1.41 -19.76 -9.30
N SER A 35 -2.00 -20.10 -8.15
CA SER A 35 -3.43 -20.32 -7.99
C SER A 35 -3.94 -19.71 -6.70
N ALA A 36 -5.26 -19.53 -6.61
CA ALA A 36 -5.92 -19.04 -5.40
C ALA A 36 -5.66 -19.95 -4.19
N VAL A 37 -5.65 -21.27 -4.40
CA VAL A 37 -5.39 -22.26 -3.34
C VAL A 37 -3.94 -22.17 -2.83
N GLU A 38 -2.96 -22.13 -3.72
CA GLU A 38 -1.56 -22.01 -3.32
C GLU A 38 -1.26 -20.66 -2.65
N THR A 39 -1.86 -19.59 -3.16
CA THR A 39 -1.76 -18.26 -2.52
C THR A 39 -2.41 -18.25 -1.13
N ASN A 40 -3.54 -18.93 -0.94
CA ASN A 40 -4.19 -19.09 0.37
C ASN A 40 -3.28 -19.81 1.37
N GLU A 41 -2.62 -20.89 0.97
CA GLU A 41 -1.67 -21.62 1.83
C GLU A 41 -0.45 -20.74 2.18
N ARG A 42 0.05 -19.96 1.22
CA ARG A 42 1.10 -18.96 1.46
C ARG A 42 0.66 -17.89 2.46
N PHE A 43 -0.58 -17.40 2.36
CA PHE A 43 -1.13 -16.45 3.32
C PHE A 43 -1.19 -17.04 4.74
N LYS A 44 -1.69 -18.27 4.89
CA LYS A 44 -1.70 -18.97 6.19
C LYS A 44 -0.29 -19.17 6.74
N TYR A 45 0.67 -19.54 5.90
CA TYR A 45 2.08 -19.68 6.28
C TYR A 45 2.66 -18.37 6.81
N LEU A 46 2.46 -17.25 6.10
CA LEU A 46 2.98 -15.95 6.51
C LEU A 46 2.30 -15.41 7.77
N LEU A 47 0.97 -15.59 7.90
CA LEU A 47 0.22 -15.24 9.11
C LEU A 47 0.74 -16.02 10.32
N LYS A 48 0.98 -17.34 10.18
CA LYS A 48 1.57 -18.18 11.22
C LYS A 48 2.98 -17.72 11.63
N ASN A 49 3.72 -17.11 10.71
CA ASN A 49 5.07 -16.58 10.94
C ASN A 49 5.11 -15.12 11.45
N GLY A 50 3.95 -14.55 11.83
CA GLY A 50 3.86 -13.25 12.48
C GLY A 50 3.59 -12.07 11.53
N MET A 51 3.16 -12.33 10.28
CA MET A 51 2.62 -11.29 9.42
C MET A 51 1.32 -10.75 10.01
N THR A 52 1.10 -9.43 9.95
CA THR A 52 -0.03 -8.76 10.63
C THR A 52 -1.08 -8.19 9.68
N GLY A 53 -0.89 -8.34 8.37
CA GLY A 53 -1.88 -8.03 7.34
C GLY A 53 -1.52 -8.69 6.01
N LEU A 54 -2.52 -9.04 5.21
CA LEU A 54 -2.34 -9.67 3.89
C LEU A 54 -2.17 -8.61 2.80
N SER A 55 -1.37 -8.88 1.77
CA SER A 55 -1.38 -8.07 0.55
C SER A 55 -1.40 -8.98 -0.66
N VAL A 56 -2.45 -8.85 -1.47
CA VAL A 56 -2.73 -9.72 -2.61
C VAL A 56 -2.11 -9.15 -3.89
N ALA A 57 -1.26 -9.95 -4.52
CA ALA A 57 -0.75 -9.73 -5.86
C ALA A 57 -1.60 -10.49 -6.87
N PHE A 58 -2.22 -9.80 -7.84
CA PHE A 58 -3.02 -10.42 -8.89
C PHE A 58 -2.19 -10.60 -10.15
N ASP A 59 -2.49 -11.62 -10.94
CA ASP A 59 -1.78 -11.85 -12.21
C ASP A 59 -2.09 -10.76 -13.24
N LEU A 60 -1.40 -10.78 -14.38
CA LEU A 60 -1.58 -9.75 -15.39
C LEU A 60 -3.00 -9.78 -15.99
N PRO A 61 -3.56 -10.93 -16.43
CA PRO A 61 -4.94 -11.02 -16.94
C PRO A 61 -5.99 -10.40 -16.00
N THR A 62 -5.97 -10.75 -14.71
CA THR A 62 -6.90 -10.19 -13.70
C THR A 62 -6.77 -8.67 -13.59
N GLN A 63 -5.55 -8.13 -13.73
CA GLN A 63 -5.29 -6.69 -13.65
C GLN A 63 -5.81 -5.91 -14.84
N ILE A 64 -5.76 -6.49 -16.04
CA ILE A 64 -6.22 -5.87 -17.29
C ILE A 64 -7.59 -6.38 -17.78
N GLY A 65 -8.30 -7.14 -16.93
CA GLY A 65 -9.72 -7.45 -17.12
C GLY A 65 -10.00 -8.60 -18.09
N TYR A 66 -9.08 -9.54 -18.20
CA TYR A 66 -9.27 -10.78 -18.94
C TYR A 66 -9.51 -11.96 -17.99
N ASP A 67 -10.40 -12.86 -18.40
CA ASP A 67 -10.54 -14.17 -17.77
C ASP A 67 -9.37 -15.07 -18.16
N SER A 68 -9.16 -16.13 -17.38
CA SER A 68 -8.00 -17.02 -17.56
C SER A 68 -8.04 -17.83 -18.86
N ASP A 69 -9.19 -17.93 -19.53
CA ASP A 69 -9.39 -18.59 -20.81
C ASP A 69 -9.43 -17.63 -22.02
N ASP A 70 -9.27 -16.32 -21.79
CA ASP A 70 -9.17 -15.35 -22.88
C ASP A 70 -7.85 -15.56 -23.66
N PRO A 71 -7.86 -15.52 -25.00
CA PRO A 71 -6.63 -15.63 -25.80
C PRO A 71 -5.52 -14.63 -25.41
N MET A 72 -5.86 -13.45 -24.89
CA MET A 72 -4.89 -12.46 -24.40
C MET A 72 -4.21 -12.86 -23.09
N ALA A 73 -4.77 -13.83 -22.36
CA ALA A 73 -4.23 -14.33 -21.09
C ALA A 73 -3.19 -15.46 -21.27
N ASP A 74 -3.05 -16.00 -22.48
CA ASP A 74 -2.16 -17.13 -22.76
C ASP A 74 -0.72 -16.85 -22.29
N GLY A 75 -0.17 -17.79 -21.51
CA GLY A 75 1.18 -17.68 -20.93
C GLY A 75 1.34 -16.70 -19.76
N GLU A 76 0.30 -15.99 -19.33
CA GLU A 76 0.37 -14.98 -18.26
C GLU A 76 -0.49 -15.33 -17.02
N VAL A 77 -1.40 -16.30 -17.13
CA VAL A 77 -2.23 -16.79 -16.02
C VAL A 77 -1.37 -17.29 -14.85
N GLY A 78 -1.56 -16.70 -13.67
CA GLY A 78 -0.88 -17.12 -12.44
C GLY A 78 0.63 -16.84 -12.36
N LYS A 79 1.24 -16.24 -13.39
CA LYS A 79 2.70 -16.10 -13.50
C LYS A 79 3.31 -15.08 -12.55
N VAL A 80 2.64 -13.93 -12.43
CA VAL A 80 3.12 -12.77 -11.65
C VAL A 80 2.22 -12.43 -10.46
N GLY A 81 1.22 -13.26 -10.20
CA GLY A 81 0.15 -12.99 -9.24
C GLY A 81 -0.89 -14.10 -9.21
N VAL A 82 -1.88 -14.01 -8.33
CA VAL A 82 -3.01 -14.95 -8.29
C VAL A 82 -4.00 -14.64 -9.42
N PRO A 83 -4.46 -15.64 -10.19
CA PRO A 83 -5.56 -15.48 -11.15
C PRO A 83 -6.90 -15.42 -10.41
N ILE A 84 -7.74 -14.44 -10.75
CA ILE A 84 -9.11 -14.33 -10.23
C ILE A 84 -10.04 -14.03 -11.40
N SER A 85 -10.74 -15.05 -11.89
CA SER A 85 -11.73 -14.93 -12.97
C SER A 85 -13.17 -15.00 -12.44
N SER A 86 -13.36 -15.48 -11.20
CA SER A 86 -14.68 -15.64 -10.61
C SER A 86 -14.72 -15.41 -9.09
N ILE A 87 -15.93 -15.42 -8.53
CA ILE A 87 -16.12 -15.41 -7.08
C ILE A 87 -15.51 -16.65 -6.40
N HIS A 88 -15.50 -17.82 -7.06
CA HIS A 88 -14.95 -19.05 -6.49
C HIS A 88 -13.45 -18.93 -6.25
N ASP A 89 -12.73 -18.23 -7.13
CA ASP A 89 -11.30 -18.00 -6.95
C ASP A 89 -11.04 -17.11 -5.73
N MET A 90 -11.88 -16.09 -5.52
CA MET A 90 -11.81 -15.22 -4.34
C MET A 90 -12.14 -15.98 -3.05
N GLU A 91 -13.12 -16.89 -3.09
CA GLU A 91 -13.46 -17.78 -1.97
C GLU A 91 -12.31 -18.73 -1.64
N ASN A 92 -11.71 -19.34 -2.65
CA ASN A 92 -10.53 -20.21 -2.48
C ASN A 92 -9.35 -19.41 -1.89
N LEU A 93 -9.11 -18.19 -2.39
CA LEU A 93 -8.04 -17.32 -1.93
C LEU A 93 -8.15 -16.98 -0.43
N PHE A 94 -9.38 -16.83 0.07
CA PHE A 94 -9.64 -16.48 1.47
C PHE A 94 -10.27 -17.59 2.30
N HIS A 95 -10.23 -18.83 1.80
CA HIS A 95 -10.75 -19.99 2.50
C HIS A 95 -10.06 -20.14 3.86
N GLN A 96 -10.85 -20.20 4.93
CA GLN A 96 -10.41 -20.29 6.33
C GLN A 96 -9.53 -19.12 6.82
N ILE A 97 -9.59 -17.95 6.17
CA ILE A 97 -8.95 -16.73 6.66
C ILE A 97 -10.03 -15.85 7.33
N PRO A 98 -9.89 -15.47 8.62
CA PRO A 98 -10.90 -14.67 9.31
C PRO A 98 -10.84 -13.19 8.88
N LEU A 99 -11.55 -12.82 7.81
CA LEU A 99 -11.50 -11.48 7.19
C LEU A 99 -11.97 -10.34 8.13
N ALA A 100 -12.65 -10.64 9.24
CA ALA A 100 -13.05 -9.66 10.24
C ALA A 100 -11.87 -9.16 11.10
N ASP A 101 -10.85 -10.02 11.24
CA ASP A 101 -9.71 -9.81 12.13
C ASP A 101 -8.42 -9.46 11.37
N VAL A 102 -8.35 -9.84 10.10
CA VAL A 102 -7.18 -9.61 9.24
C VAL A 102 -7.41 -8.40 8.34
N SER A 103 -6.44 -7.49 8.29
CA SER A 103 -6.47 -6.40 7.31
C SER A 103 -5.94 -6.87 5.97
N VAL A 104 -6.74 -6.78 4.90
CA VAL A 104 -6.36 -7.20 3.53
C VAL A 104 -6.10 -5.98 2.65
N SER A 105 -4.96 -5.97 1.97
CA SER A 105 -4.64 -5.00 0.91
C SER A 105 -4.72 -5.69 -0.44
N MET A 106 -5.32 -5.04 -1.43
CA MET A 106 -5.43 -5.58 -2.79
C MET A 106 -4.76 -4.61 -3.77
N THR A 107 -3.65 -5.04 -4.37
CA THR A 107 -2.92 -4.26 -5.37
C THR A 107 -3.56 -4.46 -6.75
N ILE A 108 -4.68 -3.78 -6.94
CA ILE A 108 -5.50 -3.85 -8.15
C ILE A 108 -6.02 -2.45 -8.50
N ASN A 109 -6.13 -2.15 -9.79
CA ASN A 109 -6.39 -0.79 -10.29
C ASN A 109 -7.55 -0.74 -11.28
N ALA A 110 -7.34 -1.08 -12.55
CA ALA A 110 -8.39 -0.94 -13.57
C ALA A 110 -9.63 -1.79 -13.26
N THR A 111 -9.44 -3.00 -12.74
CA THR A 111 -10.51 -3.91 -12.28
C THR A 111 -10.84 -3.78 -10.79
N ALA A 112 -10.34 -2.76 -10.10
CA ALA A 112 -10.54 -2.57 -8.66
C ALA A 112 -12.00 -2.64 -8.20
N PRO A 113 -12.99 -2.01 -8.89
CA PRO A 113 -14.39 -2.13 -8.48
C PRO A 113 -14.91 -3.58 -8.46
N ILE A 114 -14.51 -4.37 -9.46
CA ILE A 114 -14.94 -5.77 -9.64
C ILE A 114 -14.31 -6.65 -8.55
N ILE A 115 -13.01 -6.54 -8.38
CA ILE A 115 -12.28 -7.32 -7.36
C ILE A 115 -12.73 -6.96 -5.94
N LEU A 116 -13.06 -5.69 -5.68
CA LEU A 116 -13.65 -5.28 -4.41
C LEU A 116 -15.03 -5.89 -4.19
N ALA A 117 -15.88 -5.94 -5.22
CA ALA A 117 -17.19 -6.58 -5.14
C ALA A 117 -17.04 -8.07 -4.79
N ASN A 118 -16.16 -8.79 -5.48
CA ASN A 118 -15.87 -10.20 -5.17
C ASN A 118 -15.38 -10.38 -3.74
N TYR A 119 -14.46 -9.53 -3.27
CA TYR A 119 -13.98 -9.58 -1.88
C TYR A 119 -15.11 -9.37 -0.85
N ILE A 120 -16.03 -8.44 -1.11
CA ILE A 120 -17.19 -8.20 -0.24
C ILE A 120 -18.12 -9.41 -0.21
N VAL A 121 -18.45 -9.98 -1.38
CA VAL A 121 -19.32 -11.16 -1.48
C VAL A 121 -18.68 -12.37 -0.78
N THR A 122 -17.37 -12.59 -0.94
CA THR A 122 -16.64 -13.63 -0.21
C THR A 122 -16.75 -13.43 1.31
N ALA A 123 -16.67 -12.19 1.81
CA ALA A 123 -16.88 -11.91 3.22
C ALA A 123 -18.32 -12.17 3.67
N GLU A 124 -19.31 -11.83 2.86
CA GLU A 124 -20.72 -12.10 3.14
C GLU A 124 -21.01 -13.61 3.22
N HIS A 125 -20.42 -14.40 2.32
CA HIS A 125 -20.49 -15.87 2.36
C HIS A 125 -19.82 -16.46 3.60
N GLN A 126 -18.84 -15.77 4.18
CA GLN A 126 -18.25 -16.08 5.49
C GLN A 126 -19.05 -15.51 6.68
N ASN A 127 -20.24 -14.96 6.45
CA ASN A 127 -21.10 -14.31 7.44
C ASN A 127 -20.44 -13.09 8.13
N ILE A 128 -19.55 -12.40 7.43
CA ILE A 128 -18.85 -11.21 7.94
C ILE A 128 -19.56 -9.96 7.41
N ALA A 129 -20.14 -9.18 8.32
CA ALA A 129 -20.78 -7.92 7.95
C ALA A 129 -19.76 -6.96 7.30
N ILE A 130 -20.14 -6.36 6.16
CA ILE A 130 -19.31 -5.43 5.37
C ILE A 130 -18.65 -4.31 6.20
N LYS A 131 -19.33 -3.81 7.24
CA LYS A 131 -18.81 -2.79 8.17
C LYS A 131 -17.61 -3.23 9.02
N ASN A 132 -17.35 -4.53 9.10
CA ASN A 132 -16.24 -5.11 9.85
C ASN A 132 -14.97 -5.28 9.00
N LEU A 133 -15.09 -5.21 7.67
CA LEU A 133 -13.94 -5.36 6.76
C LEU A 133 -12.95 -4.22 6.93
N ARG A 134 -11.67 -4.57 7.08
CA ARG A 134 -10.56 -3.63 7.18
C ARG A 134 -9.59 -3.93 6.07
N GLY A 135 -9.24 -2.91 5.30
CA GLY A 135 -8.36 -3.17 4.17
C GLY A 135 -8.08 -1.94 3.35
N THR A 136 -7.42 -2.19 2.23
CA THR A 136 -7.06 -1.17 1.26
C THR A 136 -7.21 -1.75 -0.13
N ILE A 137 -7.73 -0.95 -1.06
CA ILE A 137 -7.63 -1.24 -2.48
C ILE A 137 -6.76 -0.17 -3.13
N GLN A 138 -5.87 -0.56 -4.05
CA GLN A 138 -4.92 0.39 -4.64
C GLN A 138 -5.65 1.47 -5.43
N ASN A 139 -6.49 1.09 -6.40
CA ASN A 139 -7.48 1.97 -7.07
C ASN A 139 -6.92 3.32 -7.54
N ASP A 140 -5.63 3.37 -7.88
CA ASP A 140 -4.95 4.57 -8.38
C ASP A 140 -4.68 4.37 -9.87
N ILE A 141 -5.59 4.85 -10.71
CA ILE A 141 -5.48 4.70 -12.16
C ILE A 141 -4.52 5.72 -12.79
N LEU A 142 -4.36 6.91 -12.22
CA LEU A 142 -3.51 7.95 -12.81
C LEU A 142 -2.05 7.49 -12.93
N LYS A 143 -1.53 6.81 -11.90
CA LYS A 143 -0.18 6.22 -11.96
C LYS A 143 -0.07 5.02 -12.92
N GLU A 144 -1.18 4.39 -13.34
CA GLU A 144 -1.14 3.39 -14.42
C GLU A 144 -0.72 4.00 -15.75
N TYR A 145 -1.27 5.17 -16.09
CA TYR A 145 -0.90 5.87 -17.33
C TYR A 145 0.52 6.44 -17.28
N ILE A 146 1.01 6.79 -16.09
CA ILE A 146 2.32 7.44 -15.91
C ILE A 146 3.46 6.42 -15.86
N ALA A 147 3.27 5.30 -15.17
CA ALA A 147 4.39 4.46 -14.73
C ALA A 147 4.15 2.93 -14.81
N ARG A 148 2.92 2.45 -14.59
CA ARG A 148 2.68 1.01 -14.35
C ARG A 148 2.07 0.23 -15.52
N GLY A 149 1.22 0.86 -16.31
CA GLY A 149 0.73 0.30 -17.58
C GLY A 149 -0.46 -0.66 -17.53
N THR A 150 -1.09 -0.94 -16.38
CA THR A 150 -2.24 -1.87 -16.30
C THR A 150 -3.58 -1.12 -16.30
N TYR A 151 -3.81 -0.27 -17.30
CA TYR A 151 -5.09 0.41 -17.52
C TYR A 151 -5.92 -0.33 -18.58
N ILE A 152 -7.25 -0.14 -18.57
CA ILE A 152 -8.18 -0.75 -19.52
C ILE A 152 -8.92 0.35 -20.31
N PHE A 153 -9.58 1.25 -19.58
CA PHE A 153 -10.39 2.31 -20.16
C PHE A 153 -9.56 3.60 -20.37
N PRO A 154 -10.07 4.60 -21.10
CA PRO A 154 -9.47 5.94 -21.13
C PRO A 154 -9.52 6.65 -19.76
N PRO A 155 -8.75 7.73 -19.55
CA PRO A 155 -8.62 8.38 -18.24
C PRO A 155 -9.95 8.80 -17.57
N ASN A 156 -10.87 9.42 -18.32
CA ASN A 156 -12.14 9.92 -17.78
C ASN A 156 -13.05 8.82 -17.20
N PRO A 157 -13.41 7.75 -17.95
CA PRO A 157 -14.20 6.66 -17.39
C PRO A 157 -13.47 5.94 -16.24
N SER A 158 -12.15 5.81 -16.28
CA SER A 158 -11.41 5.24 -15.15
C SER A 158 -11.51 6.10 -13.88
N LEU A 159 -11.35 7.42 -13.99
CA LEU A 159 -11.52 8.34 -12.85
C LEU A 159 -12.93 8.28 -12.26
N ARG A 160 -13.94 8.09 -13.11
CA ARG A 160 -15.31 7.84 -12.67
C ARG A 160 -15.39 6.58 -11.81
N LEU A 161 -14.82 5.44 -12.25
CA LEU A 161 -14.81 4.19 -11.49
C LEU A 161 -14.06 4.29 -10.16
N VAL A 162 -12.92 4.99 -10.14
CA VAL A 162 -12.19 5.29 -8.89
C VAL A 162 -13.12 6.03 -7.91
N THR A 163 -13.85 7.03 -8.41
CA THR A 163 -14.79 7.82 -7.62
C THR A 163 -16.01 7.00 -7.16
N ASP A 164 -16.52 6.08 -7.99
CA ASP A 164 -17.59 5.13 -7.64
C ASP A 164 -17.18 4.29 -6.41
N VAL A 165 -15.94 3.78 -6.39
CA VAL A 165 -15.39 3.03 -5.25
C VAL A 165 -15.26 3.90 -4.00
N ILE A 166 -14.77 5.13 -4.14
CA ILE A 166 -14.66 6.08 -3.01
C ILE A 166 -16.04 6.35 -2.40
N GLU A 167 -17.05 6.61 -3.22
CA GLU A 167 -18.43 6.87 -2.79
C GLU A 167 -19.02 5.64 -2.07
N PHE A 168 -18.97 4.48 -2.71
CA PHE A 168 -19.52 3.24 -2.18
C PHE A 168 -18.91 2.89 -0.82
N CYS A 169 -17.58 2.86 -0.72
CA CYS A 169 -16.91 2.53 0.54
C CYS A 169 -17.16 3.56 1.64
N SER A 170 -17.24 4.84 1.30
CA SER A 170 -17.55 5.90 2.28
C SER A 170 -18.93 5.70 2.91
N ASN A 171 -19.87 5.09 2.19
CA ASN A 171 -21.23 4.86 2.67
C ASN A 171 -21.43 3.48 3.32
N HIS A 172 -20.74 2.45 2.82
CA HIS A 172 -21.05 1.06 3.17
C HIS A 172 -19.88 0.30 3.84
N VAL A 173 -18.63 0.69 3.58
CA VAL A 173 -17.43 -0.03 4.06
C VAL A 173 -16.53 0.91 4.89
N PRO A 174 -17.02 1.41 6.03
CA PRO A 174 -16.45 2.56 6.73
C PRO A 174 -15.04 2.36 7.25
N LYS A 175 -14.48 1.15 7.25
CA LYS A 175 -13.11 0.81 7.69
C LYS A 175 -12.15 0.49 6.52
N TRP A 176 -12.59 0.68 5.28
CA TRP A 176 -11.80 0.46 4.07
C TRP A 176 -11.04 1.72 3.66
N ASN A 177 -9.74 1.60 3.34
CA ASN A 177 -9.02 2.66 2.64
C ASN A 177 -9.33 2.53 1.15
N THR A 178 -9.97 3.56 0.59
CA THR A 178 -10.63 3.49 -0.73
C THR A 178 -9.69 3.64 -1.91
N ILE A 179 -8.48 4.12 -1.64
CA ILE A 179 -7.42 4.33 -2.60
C ILE A 179 -6.07 4.34 -1.87
N SER A 180 -5.04 3.84 -2.54
CA SER A 180 -3.64 3.97 -2.15
C SER A 180 -2.89 4.75 -3.21
N ILE A 181 -2.82 6.07 -3.02
CA ILE A 181 -2.26 7.01 -4.00
C ILE A 181 -0.75 6.82 -4.03
N SER A 182 -0.22 6.36 -5.16
CA SER A 182 1.02 5.59 -5.22
C SER A 182 2.16 6.32 -5.92
N GLY A 183 3.21 6.63 -5.17
CA GLY A 183 4.52 7.04 -5.68
C GLY A 183 5.46 5.88 -5.95
N TYR A 184 5.24 4.70 -5.35
CA TYR A 184 6.13 3.54 -5.49
C TYR A 184 6.51 3.24 -6.95
N HIS A 185 5.51 3.03 -7.80
CA HIS A 185 5.70 2.67 -9.21
C HIS A 185 6.38 3.79 -10.02
N ILE A 186 6.09 5.05 -9.67
CA ILE A 186 6.71 6.22 -10.28
C ILE A 186 8.21 6.24 -9.97
N ARG A 187 8.58 5.95 -8.73
CA ARG A 187 9.98 5.83 -8.28
C ARG A 187 10.69 4.65 -8.94
N GLU A 188 10.05 3.49 -8.98
CA GLU A 188 10.59 2.30 -9.66
C GLU A 188 10.77 2.50 -11.18
N SER A 189 10.02 3.42 -11.78
CA SER A 189 10.16 3.83 -13.19
C SER A 189 11.27 4.87 -13.42
N GLY A 190 12.07 5.18 -12.39
CA GLY A 190 13.27 6.02 -12.50
C GLY A 190 13.09 7.48 -12.04
N SER A 191 11.98 7.82 -11.36
CA SER A 191 11.82 9.19 -10.85
C SER A 191 12.79 9.49 -9.70
N THR A 192 13.07 10.77 -9.46
CA THR A 192 13.71 11.21 -8.20
C THR A 192 12.73 11.15 -7.02
N ALA A 193 13.23 11.24 -5.77
CA ALA A 193 12.39 11.33 -4.57
C ALA A 193 11.47 12.57 -4.59
N ALA A 194 11.95 13.69 -5.15
CA ALA A 194 11.14 14.89 -5.30
C ALA A 194 10.03 14.71 -6.34
N GLN A 195 10.34 14.08 -7.49
CA GLN A 195 9.35 13.75 -8.51
C GLN A 195 8.30 12.76 -8.00
N GLU A 196 8.71 11.75 -7.23
CA GLU A 196 7.80 10.80 -6.59
C GLU A 196 6.74 11.55 -5.77
N LEU A 197 7.15 12.45 -4.86
CA LEU A 197 6.20 13.22 -4.06
C LEU A 197 5.36 14.17 -4.91
N ALA A 198 5.97 14.90 -5.84
CA ALA A 198 5.27 15.88 -6.67
C ALA A 198 4.16 15.23 -7.50
N PHE A 199 4.47 14.14 -8.20
CA PHE A 199 3.50 13.45 -9.06
C PHE A 199 2.44 12.72 -8.23
N THR A 200 2.81 12.11 -7.10
CA THR A 200 1.84 11.46 -6.20
C THR A 200 0.84 12.47 -5.64
N PHE A 201 1.29 13.64 -5.18
CA PHE A 201 0.37 14.66 -4.65
C PHE A 201 -0.41 15.38 -5.74
N ALA A 202 0.12 15.52 -6.96
CA ALA A 202 -0.66 15.97 -8.10
C ALA A 202 -1.84 15.03 -8.38
N ASN A 203 -1.59 13.71 -8.43
CA ASN A 203 -2.65 12.71 -8.55
C ASN A 203 -3.64 12.78 -7.38
N ALA A 204 -3.15 12.94 -6.14
CA ALA A 204 -4.00 13.06 -4.96
C ALA A 204 -4.95 14.27 -5.05
N ILE A 205 -4.45 15.42 -5.49
CA ILE A 205 -5.24 16.63 -5.71
C ILE A 205 -6.34 16.35 -6.76
N THR A 206 -5.99 15.70 -7.88
CA THR A 206 -6.97 15.33 -8.90
C THR A 206 -8.06 14.41 -8.36
N TYR A 207 -7.73 13.41 -7.54
CA TYR A 207 -8.73 12.52 -6.93
C TYR A 207 -9.66 13.26 -5.98
N VAL A 208 -9.11 14.14 -5.13
CA VAL A 208 -9.91 14.96 -4.20
C VAL A 208 -10.84 15.88 -4.97
N GLU A 209 -10.34 16.60 -5.99
CA GLU A 209 -11.15 17.51 -6.81
C GLU A 209 -12.24 16.77 -7.58
N THR A 210 -11.93 15.59 -8.11
CA THR A 210 -12.91 14.76 -8.85
C THR A 210 -14.03 14.29 -7.92
N ALA A 211 -13.68 13.81 -6.72
CA ALA A 211 -14.65 13.39 -5.72
C ALA A 211 -15.53 14.56 -5.22
N GLN A 212 -14.93 15.73 -4.96
CA GLN A 212 -15.69 16.92 -4.55
C GLN A 212 -16.60 17.44 -5.67
N LYS A 213 -16.15 17.42 -6.94
CA LYS A 213 -16.98 17.82 -8.08
C LYS A 213 -18.22 16.94 -8.24
N ARG A 214 -18.15 15.68 -7.82
CA ARG A 214 -19.30 14.76 -7.75
C ARG A 214 -20.24 15.05 -6.57
N GLY A 215 -19.81 15.87 -5.60
CA GLY A 215 -20.57 16.21 -4.40
C GLY A 215 -20.25 15.33 -3.19
N LEU A 216 -19.14 14.58 -3.20
CA LEU A 216 -18.74 13.78 -2.05
C LEU A 216 -18.17 14.67 -0.93
N ASP A 217 -18.57 14.36 0.30
CA ASP A 217 -18.07 15.06 1.49
C ASP A 217 -16.62 14.69 1.79
N LEU A 218 -15.72 15.66 1.57
CA LEU A 218 -14.28 15.52 1.82
C LEU A 218 -13.96 15.18 3.27
N GLU A 219 -14.75 15.67 4.22
CA GLU A 219 -14.55 15.37 5.63
C GLU A 219 -14.85 13.90 5.96
N LYS A 220 -15.66 13.24 5.13
CA LYS A 220 -15.99 11.82 5.23
C LYS A 220 -15.00 10.95 4.46
N PHE A 221 -14.89 11.13 3.14
CA PHE A 221 -14.05 10.25 2.31
C PHE A 221 -12.55 10.48 2.53
N GLY A 222 -12.16 11.72 2.84
CA GLY A 222 -10.77 12.11 3.09
C GLY A 222 -10.10 11.31 4.21
N GLN A 223 -10.88 10.86 5.21
CA GLN A 223 -10.39 10.02 6.32
C GLN A 223 -9.91 8.63 5.86
N ARG A 224 -10.24 8.23 4.63
CA ARG A 224 -9.95 6.91 4.05
C ARG A 224 -8.95 6.95 2.90
N LEU A 225 -8.48 8.13 2.51
CA LEU A 225 -7.34 8.25 1.59
C LEU A 225 -6.07 7.72 2.26
N SER A 226 -5.31 6.93 1.51
CA SER A 226 -3.99 6.44 1.92
C SER A 226 -3.00 6.61 0.77
N PHE A 227 -1.72 6.49 1.09
CA PHE A 227 -0.63 6.66 0.14
C PHE A 227 0.28 5.43 0.10
N PHE A 228 1.10 5.34 -0.94
CA PHE A 228 2.08 4.27 -1.07
C PHE A 228 3.38 4.78 -1.69
N PHE A 229 4.48 4.70 -0.94
CA PHE A 229 5.78 5.22 -1.36
C PHE A 229 6.85 4.13 -1.43
N ASN A 230 7.92 4.42 -2.16
CA ASN A 230 9.12 3.60 -2.22
C ASN A 230 10.05 3.92 -1.03
N ALA A 231 10.85 2.97 -0.57
CA ALA A 231 12.04 3.21 0.25
C ALA A 231 13.28 2.80 -0.55
N HIS A 232 13.94 3.78 -1.14
CA HIS A 232 15.09 3.58 -2.02
C HIS A 232 16.43 3.54 -1.25
N ASN A 233 17.55 3.35 -1.96
CA ASN A 233 18.89 3.23 -1.35
C ASN A 233 19.38 4.43 -0.55
N ASP A 234 18.92 5.65 -0.84
CA ASP A 234 19.43 6.85 -0.15
C ASP A 234 18.72 7.03 1.20
N PHE A 235 19.29 6.39 2.22
CA PHE A 235 18.70 6.28 3.55
C PHE A 235 18.21 7.61 4.15
N LEU A 236 19.03 8.67 4.10
CA LEU A 236 18.67 9.96 4.70
C LEU A 236 17.65 10.71 3.84
N ILE A 237 17.78 10.66 2.52
CA ILE A 237 16.78 11.27 1.62
C ILE A 237 15.42 10.61 1.81
N GLU A 238 15.35 9.29 1.93
CA GLU A 238 14.08 8.59 2.09
C GLU A 238 13.40 8.95 3.43
N ILE A 239 14.15 9.04 4.53
CA ILE A 239 13.62 9.55 5.82
C ILE A 239 13.07 10.97 5.66
N SER A 240 13.83 11.87 5.03
CA SER A 240 13.41 13.24 4.75
C SER A 240 12.18 13.30 3.85
N LYS A 241 12.11 12.44 2.83
CA LYS A 241 10.99 12.33 1.90
C LYS A 241 9.70 11.98 2.64
N PHE A 242 9.72 10.99 3.53
CA PHE A 242 8.51 10.61 4.28
C PHE A 242 8.05 11.68 5.26
N ARG A 243 8.99 12.43 5.87
CA ARG A 243 8.68 13.59 6.71
C ARG A 243 8.03 14.71 5.88
N ALA A 244 8.66 15.06 4.77
CA ALA A 244 8.16 16.06 3.82
C ALA A 244 6.79 15.69 3.26
N ALA A 245 6.54 14.41 2.94
CA ALA A 245 5.26 13.92 2.45
C ALA A 245 4.10 14.27 3.39
N ARG A 246 4.28 14.07 4.71
CA ARG A 246 3.26 14.42 5.71
C ARG A 246 3.01 15.91 5.77
N THR A 247 4.07 16.70 5.82
CA THR A 247 3.99 18.16 5.88
C THR A 247 3.31 18.73 4.65
N LEU A 248 3.69 18.25 3.46
CA LEU A 248 3.10 18.67 2.19
C LEU A 248 1.61 18.33 2.14
N TRP A 249 1.24 17.08 2.41
CA TRP A 249 -0.17 16.67 2.39
C TRP A 249 -1.03 17.46 3.38
N ALA A 250 -0.57 17.63 4.61
CA ALA A 250 -1.30 18.38 5.63
C ALA A 250 -1.53 19.83 5.19
N ASN A 251 -0.53 20.48 4.59
CA ASN A 251 -0.65 21.84 4.07
C ASN A 251 -1.52 21.91 2.80
N ILE A 252 -1.44 20.94 1.89
CA ILE A 252 -2.32 20.87 0.71
C ILE A 252 -3.78 20.79 1.17
N MET A 253 -4.10 19.85 2.06
CA MET A 253 -5.47 19.66 2.55
C MET A 253 -5.99 20.88 3.31
N LYS A 254 -5.16 21.50 4.16
CA LYS A 254 -5.55 22.69 4.91
C LYS A 254 -5.71 23.93 4.01
N ASN A 255 -4.71 24.23 3.17
CA ASN A 255 -4.63 25.51 2.48
C ASN A 255 -5.40 25.51 1.14
N ARG A 256 -5.38 24.39 0.39
CA ARG A 256 -6.10 24.28 -0.89
C ARG A 256 -7.55 23.89 -0.70
N PHE A 257 -7.82 22.96 0.22
CA PHE A 257 -9.15 22.36 0.40
C PHE A 257 -9.88 22.83 1.67
N GLY A 258 -9.27 23.69 2.50
CA GLY A 258 -9.92 24.26 3.68
C GLY A 258 -10.22 23.26 4.80
N VAL A 259 -9.59 22.09 4.79
CA VAL A 259 -9.88 21.01 5.75
C VAL A 259 -9.34 21.35 7.13
N THR A 260 -10.16 21.12 8.16
CA THR A 260 -9.77 21.34 9.57
C THR A 260 -9.69 20.05 10.38
N ASN A 261 -10.32 18.97 9.92
CA ASN A 261 -10.28 17.67 10.56
C ASN A 261 -8.90 17.02 10.46
N GLU A 262 -8.25 16.84 11.60
CA GLU A 262 -6.94 16.22 11.68
C GLU A 262 -6.86 14.85 10.99
N LYS A 263 -7.92 14.05 10.98
CA LYS A 263 -7.87 12.71 10.36
C LYS A 263 -7.64 12.77 8.86
N VAL A 264 -8.22 13.76 8.19
CA VAL A 264 -8.08 13.99 6.74
C VAL A 264 -6.69 14.59 6.43
N LEU A 265 -6.16 15.41 7.34
CA LEU A 265 -4.83 16.02 7.20
C LEU A 265 -3.67 15.02 7.36
N ARG A 266 -3.92 13.82 7.92
CA ARG A 266 -2.87 12.81 8.13
C ARG A 266 -2.55 12.05 6.84
N CYS A 267 -1.32 12.19 6.36
CA CYS A 267 -0.79 11.34 5.29
C CYS A 267 -0.44 9.96 5.86
N ARG A 268 -1.38 9.01 5.76
CA ARG A 268 -1.18 7.60 6.13
C ARG A 268 -0.64 6.85 4.92
N PHE A 269 0.51 6.18 5.05
CA PHE A 269 1.15 5.54 3.90
C PHE A 269 1.64 4.11 4.18
N HIS A 270 1.56 3.29 3.14
CA HIS A 270 2.33 2.07 2.97
C HIS A 270 3.70 2.42 2.38
N THR A 271 4.69 1.60 2.68
CA THR A 271 6.02 1.68 2.07
C THR A 271 6.44 0.31 1.58
N GLN A 272 7.12 0.27 0.44
CA GLN A 272 7.79 -0.93 -0.07
C GLN A 272 9.25 -0.57 -0.38
N THR A 273 10.17 -1.45 0.00
CA THR A 273 11.59 -1.35 -0.34
C THR A 273 11.80 -1.36 -1.86
N GLY A 274 12.82 -0.69 -2.38
CA GLY A 274 13.01 -0.52 -3.83
C GLY A 274 13.38 -1.83 -4.54
N GLY A 275 12.52 -2.34 -5.41
CA GLY A 275 12.76 -3.59 -6.16
C GLY A 275 13.84 -3.41 -7.21
N SER A 276 13.77 -2.31 -7.94
CA SER A 276 14.75 -1.84 -8.94
C SER A 276 16.19 -1.70 -8.43
N THR A 277 16.38 -1.68 -7.10
CA THR A 277 17.69 -1.57 -6.46
C THR A 277 18.36 -2.91 -6.17
N LEU A 278 17.62 -4.02 -6.27
CA LEU A 278 18.07 -5.37 -5.94
C LEU A 278 18.71 -6.04 -7.16
N THR A 279 19.71 -6.88 -6.93
CA THR A 279 20.56 -7.44 -8.00
C THR A 279 20.37 -8.94 -8.15
N ALA A 280 20.40 -9.43 -9.38
CA ALA A 280 20.38 -10.87 -9.68
C ALA A 280 21.70 -11.57 -9.30
N GLN A 281 22.80 -10.81 -9.25
CA GLN A 281 24.11 -11.27 -8.80
C GLN A 281 24.27 -11.03 -7.30
N GLN A 282 24.92 -11.98 -6.61
CA GLN A 282 25.20 -11.90 -5.18
C GLN A 282 23.94 -11.56 -4.37
N ILE A 283 22.89 -12.36 -4.55
CA ILE A 283 21.54 -12.09 -4.02
C ILE A 283 21.51 -11.85 -2.51
N ASP A 284 22.43 -12.42 -1.73
CA ASP A 284 22.47 -12.19 -0.28
C ASP A 284 22.78 -10.72 0.09
N ASN A 285 23.42 -9.96 -0.81
CA ASN A 285 23.58 -8.51 -0.64
C ASN A 285 22.23 -7.77 -0.64
N ASN A 286 21.19 -8.34 -1.27
CA ASN A 286 19.84 -7.77 -1.25
C ASN A 286 19.24 -7.78 0.15
N VAL A 287 19.62 -8.72 1.02
CA VAL A 287 19.19 -8.73 2.43
C VAL A 287 19.67 -7.46 3.15
N VAL A 288 20.93 -7.07 2.91
CA VAL A 288 21.52 -5.86 3.49
C VAL A 288 20.83 -4.61 2.92
N ARG A 289 20.62 -4.54 1.60
CA ARG A 289 19.92 -3.44 0.94
C ARG A 289 18.51 -3.25 1.50
N THR A 290 17.71 -4.32 1.51
CA THR A 290 16.34 -4.30 2.03
C THR A 290 16.31 -3.92 3.51
N THR A 291 17.30 -4.32 4.31
CA THR A 291 17.38 -3.93 5.73
C THR A 291 17.56 -2.42 5.89
N ILE A 292 18.48 -1.80 5.16
CA ILE A 292 18.72 -0.35 5.19
C ILE A 292 17.46 0.41 4.74
N GLN A 293 16.83 -0.06 3.64
CA GLN A 293 15.61 0.54 3.12
C GLN A 293 14.43 0.41 4.09
N ALA A 294 14.24 -0.76 4.70
CA ALA A 294 13.23 -1.00 5.73
C ALA A 294 13.43 -0.09 6.95
N MET A 295 14.67 0.08 7.40
CA MET A 295 14.99 1.01 8.48
C MET A 295 14.63 2.45 8.12
N SER A 296 14.90 2.90 6.89
CA SER A 296 14.51 4.24 6.42
C SER A 296 12.99 4.44 6.42
N ALA A 297 12.22 3.42 6.03
CA ALA A 297 10.76 3.45 6.04
C ALA A 297 10.18 3.54 7.47
N VAL A 298 10.76 2.77 8.39
CA VAL A 298 10.38 2.79 9.81
C VAL A 298 10.75 4.13 10.44
N LEU A 299 11.99 4.58 10.31
CA LEU A 299 12.44 5.87 10.86
C LEU A 299 11.69 7.05 10.23
N GLY A 300 11.28 6.90 8.98
CA GLY A 300 10.42 7.83 8.26
C GLY A 300 8.96 7.81 8.72
N GLY A 301 8.50 6.83 9.51
CA GLY A 301 7.17 6.80 10.09
C GLY A 301 6.07 6.14 9.25
N THR A 302 6.37 5.11 8.46
CA THR A 302 5.38 4.32 7.69
C THR A 302 4.31 3.65 8.55
N GLN A 303 3.10 3.44 8.02
CA GLN A 303 2.01 2.72 8.73
C GLN A 303 1.95 1.23 8.38
N SER A 304 2.50 0.85 7.23
CA SER A 304 2.67 -0.56 6.85
C SER A 304 3.88 -0.70 5.93
N LEU A 305 4.52 -1.86 5.96
CA LEU A 305 5.78 -2.07 5.24
C LEU A 305 5.79 -3.43 4.55
N HIS A 306 6.19 -3.41 3.28
CA HIS A 306 6.63 -4.56 2.53
C HIS A 306 8.16 -4.53 2.43
N THR A 307 8.79 -5.66 2.73
CA THR A 307 10.22 -5.88 2.49
C THR A 307 10.37 -6.88 1.35
N ASN A 308 11.08 -6.49 0.30
CA ASN A 308 11.34 -7.37 -0.84
C ASN A 308 12.26 -8.51 -0.42
N SER A 309 12.13 -9.63 -1.10
CA SER A 309 12.94 -10.80 -0.84
C SER A 309 14.27 -10.74 -1.61
N LYS A 310 15.23 -11.56 -1.19
CA LYS A 310 16.58 -11.53 -1.76
C LYS A 310 16.64 -11.95 -3.23
N ASP A 311 15.64 -12.68 -3.68
CA ASP A 311 15.43 -13.23 -5.03
C ASP A 311 14.62 -12.31 -5.97
N GLU A 312 14.30 -11.08 -5.55
CA GLU A 312 13.46 -10.11 -6.30
C GLU A 312 13.84 -9.95 -7.78
N ALA A 313 15.13 -9.89 -8.09
CA ALA A 313 15.62 -9.67 -9.46
C ALA A 313 15.63 -10.94 -10.34
N LEU A 314 15.20 -12.09 -9.79
CA LEU A 314 15.21 -13.39 -10.45
C LEU A 314 13.80 -13.95 -10.64
N SER A 315 12.99 -13.91 -9.58
CA SER A 315 11.67 -14.54 -9.55
C SER A 315 10.80 -13.95 -8.45
N LEU A 316 9.55 -14.40 -8.39
CA LEU A 316 8.75 -14.22 -7.19
C LEU A 316 9.39 -14.93 -5.99
N PRO A 317 9.11 -14.49 -4.75
CA PRO A 317 9.79 -15.00 -3.57
C PRO A 317 9.46 -16.46 -3.26
N THR A 318 10.48 -17.26 -2.95
CA THR A 318 10.31 -18.55 -2.24
C THR A 318 9.75 -18.35 -0.81
N ASP A 319 9.29 -19.43 -0.17
CA ASP A 319 8.84 -19.35 1.23
C ASP A 319 9.96 -18.89 2.16
N GLU A 320 11.18 -19.41 1.94
CA GLU A 320 12.36 -19.06 2.73
C GLU A 320 12.73 -17.58 2.57
N SER A 321 12.79 -17.08 1.34
CA SER A 321 13.16 -15.69 1.07
C SER A 321 12.10 -14.70 1.53
N ALA A 322 10.81 -15.05 1.46
CA ALA A 322 9.72 -14.25 2.01
C ALA A 322 9.71 -14.25 3.54
N ASN A 323 10.00 -15.39 4.17
CA ASN A 323 10.14 -15.47 5.62
C ASN A 323 11.34 -14.62 6.09
N LEU A 324 12.48 -14.67 5.40
CA LEU A 324 13.63 -13.82 5.71
C LEU A 324 13.31 -12.32 5.57
N ALA A 325 12.57 -11.94 4.54
CA ALA A 325 12.10 -10.57 4.37
C ALA A 325 11.18 -10.14 5.52
N LEU A 326 10.28 -11.01 6.00
CA LEU A 326 9.45 -10.75 7.18
C LEU A 326 10.31 -10.63 8.46
N ARG A 327 11.31 -11.50 8.64
CA ARG A 327 12.25 -11.45 9.77
C ARG A 327 13.04 -10.14 9.82
N THR A 328 13.36 -9.56 8.67
CA THR A 328 13.98 -8.21 8.60
C THR A 328 13.11 -7.17 9.32
N GLN A 329 11.80 -7.17 9.09
CA GLN A 329 10.89 -6.25 9.80
C GLN A 329 10.80 -6.55 11.30
N GLN A 330 10.78 -7.84 11.67
CA GLN A 330 10.65 -8.27 13.06
C GLN A 330 11.90 -7.91 13.88
N ILE A 331 13.10 -8.07 13.32
CA ILE A 331 14.35 -7.64 13.97
C ILE A 331 14.33 -6.12 14.18
N ILE A 332 13.93 -5.34 13.17
CA ILE A 332 13.79 -3.88 13.33
C ILE A 332 12.74 -3.56 14.40
N ALA A 333 11.62 -4.27 14.44
CA ALA A 333 10.55 -4.01 15.40
C ALA A 333 10.87 -4.40 16.85
N HIS A 334 11.61 -5.49 17.06
CA HIS A 334 11.72 -6.11 18.37
C HIS A 334 13.12 -6.02 18.98
N GLU A 335 14.16 -5.80 18.18
CA GLU A 335 15.56 -5.81 18.64
C GLU A 335 16.27 -4.47 18.48
N SER A 336 15.86 -3.62 17.52
CA SER A 336 16.59 -2.38 17.20
C SER A 336 16.39 -1.23 18.20
N GLY A 337 15.34 -1.27 19.03
CA GLY A 337 14.93 -0.15 19.89
C GLY A 337 14.30 1.05 19.17
N ILE A 338 14.33 1.11 17.83
CA ILE A 338 13.74 2.21 17.04
C ILE A 338 12.28 2.52 17.40
N PRO A 339 11.39 1.52 17.60
CA PRO A 339 9.99 1.80 17.91
C PRO A 339 9.72 2.65 19.16
N ASN A 340 10.68 2.74 20.08
CA ASN A 340 10.54 3.51 21.32
C ASN A 340 10.64 5.03 21.12
N HIS A 341 11.10 5.49 19.95
CA HIS A 341 11.43 6.89 19.70
C HIS A 341 10.68 7.43 18.47
N PRO A 342 9.57 8.17 18.65
CA PRO A 342 8.92 8.87 17.54
C PRO A 342 9.84 9.92 16.91
N ASP A 343 10.13 9.76 15.61
CA ASP A 343 10.98 10.64 14.79
C ASP A 343 12.32 11.01 15.46
N PRO A 344 13.24 10.04 15.64
CA PRO A 344 14.51 10.27 16.32
C PRO A 344 15.44 11.23 15.56
N PHE A 345 15.18 11.46 14.27
CA PHE A 345 15.93 12.42 13.45
C PHE A 345 15.47 13.87 13.60
N GLY A 346 14.35 14.13 14.29
CA GLY A 346 13.85 15.49 14.44
C GLY A 346 14.81 16.39 15.20
N GLY A 347 15.39 17.35 14.48
CA GLY A 347 16.41 18.29 14.97
C GLY A 347 17.83 18.00 14.46
N SER A 348 18.02 16.95 13.67
CA SER A 348 19.24 16.77 12.87
C SER A 348 19.45 17.95 11.92
N TYR A 349 20.70 18.35 11.69
CA TYR A 349 21.02 19.38 10.69
C TYR A 349 20.89 18.86 9.25
N VAL A 350 21.16 17.57 9.04
CA VAL A 350 21.17 16.93 7.71
C VAL A 350 19.77 16.52 7.26
N VAL A 351 18.87 16.23 8.21
CA VAL A 351 17.51 15.71 7.99
C VAL A 351 16.48 16.71 8.47
#